data_AF-E9IY30-F1
#
_entry.id   AF-E9IY30-F1
#
_cell.length_a   1.000
_cell.length_b   1.000
_cell.length_c   1.000
_cell.angle_alpha   90.00
_cell.angle_beta   90.00
_cell.angle_gamma   90.00
#
_symmetry.space_group_name_H-M   'P 1'
#
loop_
_entity.id
_entity.type
_entity.pdbx_description
1 polymer ?
#
loop_
_entity_poly.entity_id
_entity_poly.type
_entity_poly.pdbx_seq_one_letter_code
_entity_poly.pdbx_strand_id
1 'polypeptide(L)'
;MDALKMHGPPGDRRELEGIEARLETLERAKLSSELIIFGVRELPSETLRKTVSGIAVAISVEIAPGDITFYFRIPAKNRQPRPIIVKLTTCHARNQWITGKRARRVLDGSDVPGLLPGVIDINDWFSPCKGLTVCPGLPSEYLRLCHVNGQSLLPHFSEFADFFHQETFDIVAMLTTWLKPHVPDNFVFLPGYRIIQRNREGRGGGEIGVYVRGDIGASVLAASPDPYNSQPEYMLLRISLKASHPFLLAVIYQ
;
A
#
# COMPACT_ATOMS: atom_id res chain seq x y z
N MET A 1 -31.88 -35.75 -20.54
CA MET A 1 -30.53 -35.20 -20.79
C MET A 1 -30.09 -34.54 -19.50
N ASP A 2 -29.47 -35.34 -18.64
CA ASP A 2 -29.06 -34.95 -17.30
C ASP A 2 -27.76 -34.16 -17.35
N ALA A 3 -27.74 -33.05 -16.63
CA ALA A 3 -26.57 -32.21 -16.45
C ALA A 3 -25.56 -32.92 -15.53
N LEU A 4 -24.37 -33.22 -16.06
CA LEU A 4 -23.22 -33.58 -15.25
C LEU A 4 -22.84 -32.41 -14.33
N LYS A 5 -23.25 -32.50 -13.06
CA LYS A 5 -22.61 -31.74 -11.97
C LYS A 5 -21.27 -32.39 -11.67
N MET A 6 -20.19 -31.76 -12.12
CA MET A 6 -18.83 -32.07 -11.67
C MET A 6 -18.70 -31.67 -10.19
N HIS A 7 -18.93 -32.60 -9.28
CA HIS A 7 -18.55 -32.46 -7.88
C HIS A 7 -17.05 -32.74 -7.74
N GLY A 8 -16.24 -31.68 -7.71
CA GLY A 8 -14.87 -31.76 -7.19
C GLY A 8 -14.89 -32.08 -5.68
N PRO A 9 -13.89 -32.80 -5.15
CA PRO A 9 -13.89 -33.26 -3.77
C PRO A 9 -13.84 -32.08 -2.77
N PRO A 10 -14.63 -32.11 -1.69
CA PRO A 10 -14.76 -31.01 -0.72
C PRO A 10 -13.50 -30.75 0.14
N GLY A 11 -12.44 -31.55 -0.02
CA GLY A 11 -11.16 -31.38 0.70
C GLY A 11 -10.24 -30.32 0.10
N ASP A 12 -10.33 -30.10 -1.22
CA ASP A 12 -9.38 -29.27 -1.98
C ASP A 12 -9.45 -27.79 -1.57
N ARG A 13 -10.66 -27.30 -1.29
CA ARG A 13 -10.90 -25.87 -1.02
C ARG A 13 -10.35 -25.40 0.33
N ARG A 14 -10.45 -26.22 1.39
CA ARG A 14 -9.90 -25.88 2.71
C ARG A 14 -8.37 -26.00 2.74
N GLU A 15 -7.83 -26.90 1.94
CA GLU A 15 -6.39 -27.09 1.79
C GLU A 15 -5.76 -25.94 1.00
N LEU A 16 -6.43 -25.49 -0.08
CA LEU A 16 -6.11 -24.26 -0.81
C LEU A 16 -6.16 -23.02 0.09
N GLU A 17 -7.23 -22.83 0.86
CA GLU A 17 -7.36 -21.73 1.83
C GLU A 17 -6.22 -21.75 2.87
N GLY A 18 -5.82 -22.94 3.34
CA GLY A 18 -4.70 -23.11 4.27
C GLY A 18 -3.33 -22.82 3.66
N ILE A 19 -3.13 -23.14 2.38
CA ILE A 19 -1.88 -22.84 1.65
C ILE A 19 -1.78 -21.34 1.38
N GLU A 20 -2.88 -20.69 0.98
CA GLU A 20 -2.95 -19.26 0.72
C GLU A 20 -2.64 -18.45 2.00
N ALA A 21 -3.28 -18.76 3.13
CA ALA A 21 -2.99 -18.09 4.40
C ALA A 21 -1.53 -18.24 4.87
N ARG A 22 -0.91 -19.40 4.57
CA ARG A 22 0.52 -19.64 4.85
C ARG A 22 1.42 -18.84 3.91
N LEU A 23 1.09 -18.77 2.62
CA LEU A 23 1.80 -17.94 1.66
C LEU A 23 1.74 -16.46 2.07
N GLU A 24 0.56 -15.98 2.46
CA GLU A 24 0.35 -14.63 2.96
C GLU A 24 1.19 -14.34 4.21
N THR A 25 1.20 -15.25 5.17
CA THR A 25 2.02 -15.10 6.39
C THR A 25 3.51 -15.01 6.05
N LEU A 26 3.97 -15.79 5.08
CA LEU A 26 5.35 -15.76 4.60
C LEU A 26 5.66 -14.48 3.81
N GLU A 27 4.74 -13.99 2.99
CA GLU A 27 4.87 -12.72 2.26
C GLU A 27 4.89 -11.53 3.22
N ARG A 28 4.02 -11.51 4.24
CA ARG A 28 4.04 -10.52 5.33
C ARG A 28 5.37 -10.52 6.07
N ALA A 29 5.84 -11.70 6.49
CA ALA A 29 7.12 -11.83 7.17
C ALA A 29 8.28 -11.35 6.27
N LYS A 30 8.23 -11.65 4.97
CA LYS A 30 9.25 -11.25 4.00
C LYS A 30 9.29 -9.74 3.77
N LEU A 31 8.14 -9.08 3.60
CA LEU A 31 8.05 -7.65 3.28
C LEU A 31 8.22 -6.74 4.50
N SER A 32 7.95 -7.24 5.71
CA SER A 32 8.04 -6.47 6.96
C SER A 32 9.45 -5.99 7.34
N SER A 33 10.50 -6.47 6.68
CA SER A 33 11.88 -6.04 6.91
C SER A 33 12.53 -5.39 5.68
N GLU A 34 11.76 -5.16 4.60
CA GLU A 34 12.26 -4.54 3.38
C GLU A 34 11.92 -3.03 3.36
N LEU A 35 12.87 -2.24 2.87
CA LEU A 35 12.69 -0.83 2.56
C LEU A 35 13.15 -0.54 1.13
N ILE A 36 12.60 0.50 0.55
CA ILE A 36 12.93 1.01 -0.77
C ILE A 36 13.49 2.43 -0.67
N ILE A 37 14.62 2.65 -1.33
CA ILE A 37 15.30 3.94 -1.40
C ILE A 37 15.18 4.47 -2.83
N PHE A 38 14.64 5.67 -2.96
CA PHE A 38 14.46 6.37 -4.22
C PHE A 38 15.43 7.55 -4.37
N GLY A 39 15.64 8.00 -5.59
CA GLY A 39 16.37 9.24 -5.88
C GLY A 39 17.91 9.12 -5.87
N VAL A 40 18.45 7.97 -5.48
CA VAL A 40 19.90 7.74 -5.47
C VAL A 40 20.43 7.55 -6.89
N ARG A 41 21.10 8.59 -7.40
CA ARG A 41 21.76 8.57 -8.72
C ARG A 41 22.85 7.52 -8.78
N GLU A 42 22.93 6.85 -9.92
CA GLU A 42 23.93 5.81 -10.18
C GLU A 42 25.27 6.46 -10.54
N LEU A 43 26.35 5.91 -9.97
CA LEU A 43 27.71 6.28 -10.31
C LEU A 43 28.48 5.04 -10.77
N PRO A 44 29.39 5.14 -11.75
CA PRO A 44 30.19 4.00 -12.21
C PRO A 44 31.00 3.33 -11.08
N SER A 45 31.38 4.11 -10.07
CA SER A 45 32.12 3.65 -8.89
C SER A 45 31.21 3.29 -7.70
N GLU A 46 29.90 3.20 -7.92
CA GLU A 46 28.95 2.94 -6.83
C GLU A 46 29.22 1.59 -6.16
N THR A 47 29.24 1.61 -4.83
CA THR A 47 29.14 0.39 -4.03
C THR A 47 27.89 0.50 -3.19
N LEU A 48 26.86 -0.29 -3.49
CA LEU A 48 25.58 -0.24 -2.77
C LEU A 48 25.75 -0.36 -1.24
N ARG A 49 26.72 -1.14 -0.78
CA ARG A 49 27.08 -1.21 0.65
C ARG A 49 27.40 0.17 1.23
N LYS A 50 28.29 0.91 0.57
CA LYS A 50 28.72 2.25 1.03
C LYS A 50 27.57 3.25 0.92
N THR A 51 26.80 3.18 -0.16
CA THR A 51 25.60 3.99 -0.38
C THR A 51 24.59 3.80 0.76
N VAL A 52 24.18 2.55 1.02
CA VAL A 52 23.20 2.20 2.04
C VAL A 52 23.73 2.56 3.44
N SER A 53 24.96 2.21 3.77
CA SER A 53 25.56 2.59 5.06
C SER A 53 25.66 4.11 5.25
N GLY A 54 26.05 4.85 4.21
CA GLY A 54 26.12 6.31 4.27
C GLY A 54 24.74 6.96 4.48
N ILE A 55 23.70 6.43 3.82
CA ILE A 55 22.32 6.89 4.02
C ILE A 55 21.86 6.66 5.45
N ALA A 56 22.15 5.50 6.05
CA ALA A 56 21.78 5.21 7.43
C ALA A 56 22.44 6.18 8.42
N VAL A 57 23.74 6.42 8.26
CA VAL A 57 24.49 7.40 9.07
C VAL A 57 23.87 8.79 8.91
N ALA A 58 23.52 9.18 7.69
CA ALA A 58 22.85 10.46 7.45
C ALA A 58 21.51 10.52 8.22
N ILE A 59 20.68 9.48 8.23
CA ILE A 59 19.42 9.50 8.99
C ILE A 59 19.59 9.17 10.49
N SER A 60 20.82 9.20 11.02
CA SER A 60 21.14 8.91 12.41
C SER A 60 20.71 7.51 12.87
N VAL A 61 20.82 6.54 11.98
CA VAL A 61 20.54 5.13 12.28
C VAL A 61 21.84 4.36 12.33
N GLU A 62 22.07 3.72 13.48
CA GLU A 62 23.17 2.77 13.64
C GLU A 62 22.81 1.45 12.95
N ILE A 63 23.70 0.98 12.07
CA ILE A 63 23.58 -0.34 11.44
C ILE A 63 24.61 -1.25 12.13
N ALA A 64 24.13 -2.27 12.84
CA ALA A 64 25.00 -3.32 13.35
C ALA A 64 25.48 -4.24 12.21
N PRO A 65 26.67 -4.85 12.33
CA PRO A 65 27.12 -5.88 11.40
C PRO A 65 26.09 -7.02 11.32
N GLY A 66 25.51 -7.22 10.14
CA GLY A 66 24.50 -8.25 9.91
C GLY A 66 23.07 -7.73 9.81
N ASP A 67 22.78 -6.48 10.21
CA ASP A 67 21.42 -5.92 10.13
C ASP A 67 20.87 -5.85 8.70
N ILE A 68 21.76 -5.68 7.73
CA ILE A 68 21.41 -5.70 6.31
C ILE A 68 21.74 -7.08 5.74
N THR A 69 20.71 -7.80 5.32
CA THR A 69 20.84 -9.14 4.72
C THR A 69 21.05 -9.08 3.21
N PHE A 70 20.43 -8.12 2.53
CA PHE A 70 20.47 -8.02 1.08
C PHE A 70 20.20 -6.60 0.60
N TYR A 71 20.77 -6.22 -0.54
CA TYR A 71 20.40 -4.98 -1.24
C TYR A 71 20.66 -5.10 -2.73
N PHE A 72 19.78 -4.53 -3.54
CA PHE A 72 19.91 -4.54 -5.00
C PHE A 72 19.10 -3.40 -5.62
N ARG A 73 19.46 -3.03 -6.85
CA ARG A 73 18.68 -2.07 -7.64
C ARG A 73 17.58 -2.81 -8.43
N ILE A 74 16.38 -2.24 -8.45
CA ILE A 74 15.30 -2.72 -9.32
C ILE A 74 15.26 -1.91 -10.63
N PRO A 75 14.84 -2.52 -11.76
CA PRO A 75 14.69 -1.79 -13.01
C PRO A 75 13.71 -0.61 -12.88
N ALA A 76 14.07 0.54 -13.45
CA ALA A 76 13.17 1.68 -13.58
C ALA A 76 12.61 1.73 -15.01
N LYS A 77 11.33 2.10 -15.15
CA LYS A 77 10.67 2.17 -16.47
C LYS A 77 11.08 3.40 -17.31
N ASN A 78 11.78 4.38 -16.72
CA ASN A 78 12.09 5.69 -17.31
C ASN A 78 13.54 6.12 -17.03
N ARG A 79 13.94 7.34 -17.43
CA ARG A 79 15.24 7.99 -17.11
C ARG A 79 15.45 8.32 -15.61
N GLN A 80 14.65 7.76 -14.72
CA GLN A 80 14.79 7.96 -13.29
C GLN A 80 15.87 7.03 -12.71
N PRO A 81 16.55 7.42 -11.62
CA PRO A 81 17.47 6.53 -10.93
C PRO A 81 16.76 5.25 -10.48
N ARG A 82 17.41 4.09 -10.67
CA ARG A 82 16.84 2.81 -10.26
C ARG A 82 16.68 2.74 -8.74
N PRO A 83 15.49 2.44 -8.19
CA PRO A 83 15.33 2.31 -6.75
C PRO A 83 16.21 1.21 -6.17
N ILE A 84 16.65 1.37 -4.93
CA ILE A 84 17.43 0.36 -4.19
C ILE A 84 16.48 -0.31 -3.18
N ILE A 85 16.33 -1.62 -3.27
CA ILE A 85 15.71 -2.42 -2.22
C ILE A 85 16.78 -2.77 -1.20
N VAL A 86 16.47 -2.61 0.08
CA VAL A 86 17.31 -3.04 1.20
C VAL A 86 16.47 -3.96 2.08
N LYS A 87 16.97 -5.17 2.30
CA LYS A 87 16.36 -6.15 3.19
C LYS A 87 17.12 -6.20 4.51
N LEU A 88 16.41 -5.93 5.58
CA LEU A 88 16.94 -5.95 6.94
C LEU A 88 16.63 -7.29 7.62
N THR A 89 17.39 -7.61 8.66
CA THR A 89 17.19 -8.82 9.49
C THR A 89 15.89 -8.77 10.27
N THR A 90 15.45 -7.57 10.68
CA THR A 90 14.29 -7.38 11.53
C THR A 90 13.43 -6.21 11.07
N CYS A 91 12.13 -6.29 11.39
CA CYS A 91 11.20 -5.18 11.23
C CYS A 91 11.58 -3.97 12.12
N HIS A 92 12.22 -4.22 13.27
CA HIS A 92 12.69 -3.17 14.18
C HIS A 92 13.78 -2.32 13.53
N ALA A 93 14.79 -2.94 12.93
CA ALA A 93 15.82 -2.24 12.18
C ALA A 93 15.19 -1.39 11.06
N ARG A 94 14.23 -1.95 10.32
CA ARG A 94 13.49 -1.20 9.27
C ARG A 94 12.75 0.01 9.85
N ASN A 95 12.09 -0.13 10.99
CA ASN A 95 11.37 0.98 11.63
C ASN A 95 12.32 2.09 12.13
N GLN A 96 13.54 1.77 12.54
CA GLN A 96 14.56 2.77 12.87
C GLN A 96 14.91 3.63 11.66
N TRP A 97 15.05 3.04 10.47
CA TRP A 97 15.28 3.77 9.22
C TRP A 97 14.14 4.72 8.87
N ILE A 98 12.89 4.25 8.94
CA ILE A 98 11.72 5.08 8.67
C ILE A 98 11.63 6.24 9.66
N THR A 99 11.88 5.98 10.95
CA THR A 99 11.87 7.00 12.01
C THR A 99 12.98 8.04 11.80
N GLY A 100 14.20 7.60 11.53
CA GLY A 100 15.33 8.48 11.25
C GLY A 100 15.08 9.38 10.04
N LYS A 101 14.54 8.83 8.95
CA LYS A 101 14.19 9.64 7.77
C LYS A 101 13.12 10.68 8.05
N ARG A 102 12.10 10.32 8.85
CA ARG A 102 11.02 11.25 9.26
C ARG A 102 11.57 12.41 10.09
N ALA A 103 12.48 12.12 11.03
CA ALA A 103 13.11 13.14 11.86
C ALA A 103 13.92 14.16 11.04
N ARG A 104 14.61 13.70 9.98
CA ARG A 104 15.45 14.54 9.13
C ARG A 104 14.69 15.45 8.15
N ARG A 105 13.38 15.22 7.92
CA ARG A 105 12.49 15.89 6.95
C ARG A 105 12.94 15.81 5.49
N VAL A 106 14.09 16.36 5.12
CA VAL A 106 14.69 16.29 3.77
C VAL A 106 16.05 15.61 3.88
N LEU A 107 16.29 14.61 3.02
CA LEU A 107 17.58 13.97 2.87
C LEU A 107 18.05 14.24 1.44
N ASP A 108 19.16 14.94 1.27
CA ASP A 108 19.77 15.16 -0.03
C ASP A 108 20.98 14.25 -0.21
N GLY A 109 21.28 13.85 -1.45
CA GLY A 109 22.49 13.09 -1.75
C GLY A 109 23.78 13.82 -1.32
N SER A 110 23.80 15.15 -1.26
CA SER A 110 24.95 15.90 -0.72
C SER A 110 25.24 15.60 0.75
N ASP A 111 24.24 15.10 1.49
CA ASP A 111 24.38 14.72 2.89
C ASP A 111 25.08 13.37 3.09
N VAL A 112 25.23 12.60 2.00
CA VAL A 112 25.77 11.25 2.02
C VAL A 112 27.11 11.24 1.27
N PRO A 113 28.21 10.86 1.94
CA PRO A 113 29.52 10.83 1.31
C PRO A 113 29.55 10.00 0.02
N GLY A 114 29.95 10.63 -1.07
CA GLY A 114 30.10 9.97 -2.38
C GLY A 114 28.83 9.90 -3.22
N LEU A 115 27.71 10.53 -2.81
CA LEU A 115 26.52 10.68 -3.65
C LEU A 115 26.46 12.06 -4.31
N LEU A 116 25.77 12.12 -5.45
CA LEU A 116 25.46 13.38 -6.14
C LEU A 116 24.25 14.07 -5.50
N PRO A 117 24.14 15.40 -5.60
CA PRO A 117 22.97 16.13 -5.12
C PRO A 117 21.65 15.61 -5.71
N GLY A 118 20.62 15.61 -4.88
CA GLY A 118 19.28 15.15 -5.23
C GLY A 118 18.54 14.58 -4.05
N VAL A 119 17.22 14.81 -4.01
CA VAL A 119 16.36 14.34 -2.93
C VAL A 119 16.34 12.82 -2.91
N ILE A 120 16.68 12.25 -1.75
CA ILE A 120 16.59 10.83 -1.45
C ILE A 120 15.34 10.62 -0.59
N ASP A 121 14.49 9.70 -1.02
CA ASP A 121 13.33 9.26 -0.24
C ASP A 121 13.54 7.81 0.22
N ILE A 122 13.11 7.51 1.44
CA ILE A 122 13.20 6.18 2.04
C ILE A 122 11.79 5.82 2.48
N ASN A 123 11.28 4.74 1.91
CA ASN A 123 9.97 4.21 2.23
C ASN A 123 10.09 2.76 2.66
N ASP A 124 9.16 2.33 3.49
CA ASP A 124 8.77 0.93 3.50
C ASP A 124 8.27 0.51 2.11
N TRP A 125 8.10 -0.79 1.91
CA TRP A 125 7.08 -1.28 0.95
C TRP A 125 5.66 -0.75 1.24
N PHE A 126 5.39 -0.45 2.50
CA PHE A 126 4.16 0.13 3.00
C PHE A 126 4.32 1.63 3.29
N SER A 127 4.05 2.55 2.37
CA SER A 127 3.84 3.94 2.81
C SER A 127 2.54 3.97 3.62
N PRO A 128 2.55 4.10 4.96
CA PRO A 128 1.31 4.40 5.64
C PRO A 128 0.97 5.82 5.19
N CYS A 129 -0.12 5.98 4.45
CA CYS A 129 -0.87 7.22 4.48
C CYS A 129 -0.01 8.48 4.27
N LYS A 130 0.89 8.52 3.27
CA LYS A 130 1.61 9.76 2.94
C LYS A 130 0.60 10.82 2.48
N GLY A 131 0.22 11.72 3.38
CA GLY A 131 -0.68 12.84 3.10
C GLY A 131 -1.97 12.90 3.91
N LEU A 132 -2.24 11.95 4.82
CA LEU A 132 -3.37 12.09 5.74
C LEU A 132 -3.02 13.07 6.87
N THR A 133 -3.24 14.35 6.59
CA THR A 133 -3.48 15.32 7.65
C THR A 133 -4.86 15.03 8.24
N VAL A 134 -4.90 14.21 9.29
CA VAL A 134 -6.07 14.21 10.17
C VAL A 134 -6.09 15.58 10.83
N CYS A 135 -7.09 16.41 10.54
CA CYS A 135 -7.32 17.64 11.29
C CYS A 135 -7.91 17.27 12.64
N PRO A 136 -7.13 17.22 13.74
CA PRO A 136 -7.64 16.80 15.03
C PRO A 136 -8.63 17.88 15.51
N GLY A 137 -9.82 17.47 15.93
CA GLY A 137 -10.81 18.41 16.49
C GLY A 137 -11.83 18.99 15.51
N LEU A 138 -11.99 18.44 14.30
CA LEU A 138 -13.19 18.75 13.51
C LEU A 138 -14.43 18.17 14.22
N PRO A 139 -15.46 18.99 14.50
CA PRO A 139 -16.69 18.51 15.13
C PRO A 139 -17.33 17.41 14.26
N SER A 140 -18.09 16.50 14.86
CA SER A 140 -18.63 15.28 14.20
C SER A 140 -19.67 15.56 13.10
N GLU A 141 -19.84 16.82 12.72
CA GLU A 141 -20.83 17.33 11.77
C GLU A 141 -20.24 17.46 10.37
N TYR A 142 -18.92 17.29 10.22
CA TYR A 142 -18.25 17.23 8.93
C TYR A 142 -18.05 15.79 8.45
N LEU A 143 -18.28 15.59 7.15
CA LEU A 143 -17.94 14.35 6.47
C LEU A 143 -16.42 14.24 6.32
N ARG A 144 -15.85 13.12 6.79
CA ARG A 144 -14.41 12.86 6.80
C ARG A 144 -14.05 11.81 5.76
N LEU A 145 -13.29 12.25 4.75
CA LEU A 145 -12.83 11.39 3.68
C LEU A 145 -11.33 11.14 3.81
N CYS A 146 -10.94 9.90 3.58
CA CYS A 146 -9.56 9.46 3.50
C CYS A 146 -9.30 8.93 2.08
N HIS A 147 -8.11 9.22 1.55
CA HIS A 147 -7.62 8.62 0.32
C HIS A 147 -6.24 8.01 0.58
N VAL A 148 -6.11 6.71 0.34
CA VAL A 148 -4.90 5.92 0.56
C VAL A 148 -4.54 5.15 -0.70
N ASN A 149 -3.24 5.09 -0.97
CA ASN A 149 -2.70 4.09 -1.87
C ASN A 149 -2.24 2.89 -1.03
N GLY A 150 -2.92 1.75 -1.16
CA GLY A 150 -2.70 0.57 -0.32
C GLY A 150 -1.49 -0.28 -0.72
N GLN A 151 -1.06 -0.24 -2.00
CA GLN A 151 0.03 -1.04 -2.56
C GLN A 151 0.03 -2.50 -2.05
N SER A 152 -1.09 -3.21 -2.26
CA SER A 152 -1.42 -4.54 -1.71
C SER A 152 -2.02 -4.51 -0.30
N LEU A 153 -3.36 -4.59 -0.21
CA LEU A 153 -4.09 -4.46 1.04
C LEU A 153 -3.96 -5.70 1.94
N LEU A 154 -4.04 -6.91 1.39
CA LEU A 154 -4.12 -8.14 2.18
C LEU A 154 -2.92 -8.37 3.12
N PRO A 155 -1.66 -8.20 2.69
CA PRO A 155 -0.52 -8.35 3.59
C PRO A 155 -0.53 -7.37 4.76
N HIS A 156 -1.23 -6.23 4.63
CA HIS A 156 -1.18 -5.13 5.59
C HIS A 156 -2.53 -4.86 6.28
N PHE A 157 -3.51 -5.76 6.11
CA PHE A 157 -4.88 -5.49 6.53
C PHE A 157 -5.03 -5.30 8.05
N SER A 158 -4.23 -5.98 8.88
CA SER A 158 -4.30 -5.81 10.34
C SER A 158 -3.92 -4.39 10.76
N GLU A 159 -2.78 -3.88 10.28
CA GLU A 159 -2.31 -2.52 10.60
C GLU A 159 -3.27 -1.47 10.04
N PHE A 160 -3.79 -1.73 8.84
CA PHE A 160 -4.85 -0.92 8.23
C PHE A 160 -6.09 -0.88 9.12
N ALA A 161 -6.60 -2.03 9.55
CA ALA A 161 -7.80 -2.13 10.38
C ALA A 161 -7.60 -1.44 11.74
N ASP A 162 -6.44 -1.62 12.38
CA ASP A 162 -6.11 -0.96 13.65
C ASP A 162 -6.10 0.56 13.51
N PHE A 163 -5.50 1.09 12.44
CA PHE A 163 -5.47 2.53 12.16
C PHE A 163 -6.88 3.10 11.95
N PHE A 164 -7.69 2.49 11.08
CA PHE A 164 -9.05 2.97 10.77
C PHE A 164 -10.09 2.61 11.84
N HIS A 165 -9.74 1.77 12.81
CA HIS A 165 -10.53 1.57 14.02
C HIS A 165 -10.33 2.73 15.02
N GLN A 166 -9.10 3.23 15.13
CA GLN A 166 -8.75 4.36 16.00
C GLN A 166 -9.19 5.70 15.40
N GLU A 167 -9.03 5.85 14.08
CA GLU A 167 -9.39 7.05 13.35
C GLU A 167 -10.82 6.99 12.81
N THR A 168 -11.63 8.01 13.11
CA THR A 168 -13.04 8.04 12.71
C THR A 168 -13.22 8.69 11.34
N PHE A 169 -13.06 7.91 10.27
CA PHE A 169 -13.41 8.32 8.91
C PHE A 169 -14.85 7.90 8.53
N ASP A 170 -15.43 8.58 7.55
CA ASP A 170 -16.74 8.22 6.99
C ASP A 170 -16.58 7.43 5.69
N ILE A 171 -15.57 7.78 4.90
CA ILE A 171 -15.26 7.18 3.62
C ILE A 171 -13.75 7.02 3.50
N VAL A 172 -13.27 5.83 3.12
CA VAL A 172 -11.86 5.53 2.86
C VAL A 172 -11.74 5.02 1.43
N ALA A 173 -11.23 5.87 0.53
CA ALA A 173 -10.90 5.51 -0.85
C ALA A 173 -9.50 4.90 -0.90
N MET A 174 -9.40 3.72 -1.51
CA MET A 174 -8.20 2.89 -1.61
C MET A 174 -7.82 2.70 -3.07
N LEU A 175 -6.58 3.06 -3.42
CA LEU A 175 -5.99 2.77 -4.72
C LEU A 175 -5.00 1.60 -4.61
N THR A 176 -4.95 0.77 -5.65
CA THR A 176 -4.06 -0.39 -5.76
C THR A 176 -4.22 -1.37 -4.59
N THR A 177 -5.43 -1.86 -4.39
CA THR A 177 -5.70 -2.86 -3.34
C THR A 177 -5.07 -4.23 -3.65
N TRP A 178 -4.78 -4.54 -4.93
CA TRP A 178 -4.28 -5.83 -5.42
C TRP A 178 -5.14 -7.01 -4.96
N LEU A 179 -6.42 -6.75 -4.68
CA LEU A 179 -7.38 -7.78 -4.31
C LEU A 179 -7.80 -8.51 -5.57
N LYS A 180 -7.63 -9.82 -5.56
CA LYS A 180 -8.10 -10.67 -6.65
C LYS A 180 -9.60 -10.93 -6.48
N PRO A 181 -10.36 -11.17 -7.57
CA PRO A 181 -11.80 -11.44 -7.50
C PRO A 181 -12.20 -12.61 -6.58
N HIS A 182 -11.28 -13.53 -6.27
CA HIS A 182 -11.53 -14.67 -5.39
C HIS A 182 -11.30 -14.37 -3.90
N VAL A 183 -10.74 -13.22 -3.54
CA VAL A 183 -10.55 -12.84 -2.14
C VAL A 183 -11.91 -12.58 -1.52
N PRO A 184 -12.34 -13.34 -0.50
CA PRO A 184 -13.62 -13.10 0.15
C PRO A 184 -13.60 -11.77 0.92
N ASP A 185 -14.72 -11.05 0.92
CA ASP A 185 -14.86 -9.78 1.63
C ASP A 185 -14.50 -9.87 3.13
N ASN A 186 -14.65 -11.05 3.74
CA ASN A 186 -14.29 -11.32 5.14
C ASN A 186 -12.80 -11.07 5.45
N PHE A 187 -11.90 -11.23 4.47
CA PHE A 187 -10.47 -11.00 4.67
C PHE A 187 -10.10 -9.52 4.71
N VAL A 188 -11.00 -8.67 4.23
CA VAL A 188 -10.85 -7.22 4.16
C VAL A 188 -12.00 -6.53 4.91
N PHE A 189 -12.60 -7.22 5.87
CA PHE A 189 -13.71 -6.74 6.67
C PHE A 189 -13.24 -5.69 7.67
N LEU A 190 -13.69 -4.44 7.48
CA LEU A 190 -13.47 -3.35 8.41
C LEU A 190 -14.74 -3.10 9.22
N PRO A 191 -14.76 -3.34 10.55
CA PRO A 191 -15.96 -3.19 11.38
C PRO A 191 -16.61 -1.81 11.22
N GLY A 192 -17.92 -1.77 10.96
CA GLY A 192 -18.68 -0.54 10.79
C GLY A 192 -18.66 0.05 9.38
N TYR A 193 -17.92 -0.57 8.45
CA TYR A 193 -17.87 -0.16 7.04
C TYR A 193 -18.38 -1.27 6.13
N ARG A 194 -18.83 -0.87 4.95
CA ARG A 194 -19.01 -1.75 3.78
C ARG A 194 -17.97 -1.38 2.73
N ILE A 195 -17.46 -2.39 2.04
CA ILE A 195 -16.49 -2.17 0.95
C ILE A 195 -17.17 -2.27 -0.41
N ILE A 196 -16.79 -1.37 -1.32
CA ILE A 196 -17.16 -1.39 -2.72
C ILE A 196 -15.87 -1.55 -3.52
N GLN A 197 -15.68 -2.67 -4.20
CA GLN A 197 -14.46 -3.00 -4.93
C GLN A 197 -14.67 -3.07 -6.43
N ARG A 198 -13.63 -2.72 -7.19
CA ARG A 198 -13.50 -3.04 -8.61
C ARG A 198 -12.14 -3.67 -8.86
N ASN A 199 -12.18 -4.98 -9.08
CA ASN A 199 -11.02 -5.81 -9.42
C ASN A 199 -10.97 -5.95 -10.94
N ARG A 200 -9.76 -5.93 -11.53
CA ARG A 200 -9.56 -6.16 -12.96
C ARG A 200 -9.03 -7.54 -13.26
N GLU A 201 -9.22 -7.96 -14.50
CA GLU A 201 -8.57 -9.15 -15.07
C GLU A 201 -7.45 -8.71 -16.02
N GLY A 202 -6.31 -9.41 -16.01
CA GLY A 202 -5.25 -9.26 -17.02
C GLY A 202 -4.13 -8.25 -16.73
N ARG A 203 -4.06 -7.65 -15.53
CA ARG A 203 -2.89 -6.85 -15.07
C ARG A 203 -2.66 -7.07 -13.57
N GLY A 204 -1.39 -6.99 -13.13
CA GLY A 204 -1.06 -6.90 -11.71
C GLY A 204 -1.15 -5.44 -11.25
N GLY A 205 -2.18 -5.10 -10.47
CA GLY A 205 -2.37 -3.79 -9.85
C GLY A 205 -3.31 -2.85 -10.60
N GLY A 206 -3.93 -1.93 -9.84
CA GLY A 206 -4.86 -0.91 -10.34
C GLY A 206 -6.25 -0.92 -9.70
N GLU A 207 -6.46 -1.85 -8.78
CA GLU A 207 -7.76 -2.09 -8.17
C GLU A 207 -8.15 -0.94 -7.25
N ILE A 208 -9.39 -0.49 -7.39
CA ILE A 208 -9.97 0.58 -6.57
C ILE A 208 -10.96 -0.04 -5.59
N GLY A 209 -10.77 0.27 -4.31
CA GLY A 209 -11.69 -0.08 -3.23
C GLY A 209 -12.18 1.19 -2.53
N VAL A 210 -13.42 1.19 -2.06
CA VAL A 210 -13.95 2.27 -1.23
C VAL A 210 -14.66 1.67 -0.03
N TYR A 211 -14.13 1.91 1.17
CA TYR A 211 -14.87 1.66 2.40
C TYR A 211 -15.80 2.84 2.69
N VAL A 212 -17.05 2.53 2.99
CA VAL A 212 -18.09 3.50 3.34
C VAL A 212 -18.71 3.10 4.67
N ARG A 213 -18.83 4.02 5.62
CA ARG A 213 -19.48 3.74 6.90
C ARG A 213 -20.91 3.24 6.68
N GLY A 214 -21.35 2.27 7.48
CA GLY A 214 -22.59 1.51 7.23
C GLY A 214 -23.88 2.34 7.21
N ASP A 215 -23.89 3.53 7.82
CA ASP A 215 -25.01 4.46 7.86
C ASP A 215 -25.05 5.44 6.67
N ILE A 216 -24.02 5.43 5.81
CA ILE A 216 -23.91 6.30 4.62
C ILE A 216 -24.33 5.51 3.38
N GLY A 217 -25.27 6.07 2.60
CA GLY A 217 -25.70 5.52 1.32
C GLY A 217 -24.66 5.77 0.23
N ALA A 218 -24.43 4.77 -0.63
CA ALA A 218 -23.44 4.83 -1.70
C ALA A 218 -23.78 3.81 -2.78
N SER A 219 -23.78 4.28 -4.03
CA SER A 219 -24.04 3.48 -5.23
C SER A 219 -23.05 3.85 -6.33
N VAL A 220 -22.52 2.85 -7.03
CA VAL A 220 -21.62 3.06 -8.17
C VAL A 220 -22.45 3.58 -9.35
N LEU A 221 -22.04 4.74 -9.90
CA LEU A 221 -22.63 5.35 -11.10
C LEU A 221 -21.87 4.95 -12.37
N ALA A 222 -20.55 4.90 -12.30
CA ALA A 222 -19.68 4.49 -13.39
C ALA A 222 -18.34 3.99 -12.85
N ALA A 223 -17.67 3.13 -13.59
CA ALA A 223 -16.32 2.67 -13.29
C ALA A 223 -15.57 2.38 -14.60
N SER A 224 -14.25 2.37 -14.53
CA SER A 224 -13.42 1.92 -15.65
C SER A 224 -13.73 0.46 -16.01
N PRO A 225 -13.60 0.06 -17.29
CA PRO A 225 -13.92 -1.31 -17.72
C PRO A 225 -12.98 -2.36 -17.11
N ASP A 226 -13.48 -3.58 -17.00
CA ASP A 226 -12.78 -4.74 -16.41
C ASP A 226 -11.49 -5.12 -17.17
N PRO A 227 -11.47 -5.26 -18.51
CA PRO A 227 -10.22 -5.45 -19.23
C PRO A 227 -9.35 -4.19 -19.19
N TYR A 228 -8.07 -4.37 -18.87
CA TYR A 228 -7.10 -3.29 -18.91
C TYR A 228 -6.94 -2.73 -20.34
N ASN A 229 -7.07 -1.41 -20.48
CA ASN A 229 -7.06 -0.72 -21.77
C ASN A 229 -6.07 0.46 -21.82
N SER A 230 -5.09 0.51 -20.92
CA SER A 230 -4.13 1.63 -20.78
C SER A 230 -4.75 3.00 -20.50
N GLN A 231 -6.00 3.05 -20.02
CA GLN A 231 -6.65 4.26 -19.51
C GLN A 231 -6.61 4.30 -17.97
N PRO A 232 -6.75 5.50 -17.36
CA PRO A 232 -6.88 5.63 -15.91
C PRO A 232 -8.01 4.78 -15.35
N GLU A 233 -7.77 4.22 -14.17
CA GLU A 233 -8.80 3.50 -13.42
C GLU A 233 -9.63 4.49 -12.63
N TYR A 234 -10.94 4.27 -12.59
CA TYR A 234 -11.81 5.15 -11.83
C TYR A 234 -13.04 4.43 -11.29
N MET A 235 -13.57 4.99 -10.21
CA MET A 235 -14.88 4.67 -9.67
C MET A 235 -15.61 5.96 -9.32
N LEU A 236 -16.81 6.13 -9.88
CA LEU A 236 -17.71 7.23 -9.61
C LEU A 236 -18.85 6.72 -8.73
N LEU A 237 -18.97 7.26 -7.52
CA LEU A 237 -20.00 6.89 -6.56
C LEU A 237 -20.93 8.07 -6.28
N ARG A 238 -22.23 7.81 -6.23
CA ARG A 238 -23.20 8.71 -5.62
C ARG A 238 -23.22 8.44 -4.13
N ILE A 239 -22.86 9.42 -3.32
CA ILE A 239 -22.92 9.35 -1.85
C ILE A 239 -24.19 10.05 -1.37
N SER A 240 -24.92 9.42 -0.46
CA SER A 240 -26.18 9.91 0.13
C SER A 240 -26.08 9.93 1.65
N LEU A 241 -26.25 11.11 2.25
CA LEU A 241 -26.31 11.30 3.70
C LEU A 241 -27.77 11.55 4.11
N LYS A 242 -28.18 11.11 5.30
CA LYS A 242 -29.59 11.18 5.74
C LYS A 242 -30.17 12.60 5.77
N ALA A 243 -29.34 13.61 5.98
CA ALA A 243 -29.75 15.01 6.17
C ALA A 243 -29.09 15.98 5.17
N SER A 244 -28.56 15.49 4.05
CA SER A 244 -27.85 16.35 3.08
C SER A 244 -28.12 15.93 1.65
N HIS A 245 -27.94 16.87 0.72
CA HIS A 245 -28.00 16.55 -0.70
C HIS A 245 -26.92 15.54 -1.08
N PRO A 246 -27.25 14.56 -1.95
CA PRO A 246 -26.27 13.61 -2.42
C PRO A 246 -25.19 14.30 -3.25
N PHE A 247 -23.97 13.79 -3.17
CA PHE A 247 -22.83 14.30 -3.95
C PHE A 247 -22.13 13.17 -4.71
N LEU A 248 -21.30 13.55 -5.66
CA LEU A 248 -20.50 12.64 -6.48
C LEU A 248 -19.09 12.52 -5.90
N LEU A 249 -18.65 11.30 -5.63
CA LEU A 249 -17.26 10.98 -5.29
C LEU A 249 -16.60 10.30 -6.48
N ALA A 250 -15.51 10.89 -6.99
CA ALA A 250 -14.68 10.29 -8.02
C ALA A 250 -13.36 9.83 -7.39
N VAL A 251 -13.07 8.54 -7.52
CA VAL A 251 -11.79 7.94 -7.12
C VAL A 251 -11.06 7.56 -8.40
N ILE A 252 -9.85 8.05 -8.61
CA ILE A 252 -9.11 7.89 -9.88
C ILE A 252 -7.67 7.47 -9.58
N TYR A 253 -7.17 6.48 -10.31
CA TYR A 253 -5.77 6.03 -10.31
C TYR A 253 -5.19 6.11 -11.73
N GLN A 254 -3.95 6.60 -11.84
CA GLN A 254 -3.24 6.81 -13.10
C GLN A 254 -1.89 6.12 -13.10
#